data_AF-A0A9W9IWK9-F1
#
_entry.id   AF-A0A9W9IWK9-F1
#
_cell.length_a   1.000
_cell.length_b   1.000
_cell.length_c   1.000
_cell.angle_alpha   90.00
_cell.angle_beta   90.00
_cell.angle_gamma   90.00
#
_symmetry.space_group_name_H-M   'P 1'
#
loop_
_entity.id
_entity.type
_entity.pdbx_description
1 polymer ?
#
loop_
_entity_poly.entity_id
_entity_poly.type
_entity_poly.pdbx_seq_one_letter_code
_entity_poly.pdbx_strand_id
1 'polypeptide(L)'
;MHCLIDDEGHYIKVHTIIASGEATVVVQRDDVAIKMAIVYKHYTLERVEDNREKIRREQEVWRRIQLNFDTPVEGIVHCLDLPGDTIEMRYMSGGTLSKWLKHRVRPSIELQKRWFRQLAIGLHNLHQRRVIHGDILSRNILLDGSSNVVIADLGASSVMPIDTVMADVVDDYNCSIWTDLCQLGLVFYEIVTGKQTGISLYHGSGSDESVAVFPPRDRFPTLGTRIWARDIIETCWKQGGYGAVGVAGILAKLDEKQGPR
;
A
#
# COMPACT_ATOMS: atom_id res chain seq x y z
N MET A 1 2.95 20.45 -24.04
CA MET A 1 2.93 18.99 -23.82
C MET A 1 4.22 18.66 -23.09
N HIS A 2 4.17 18.32 -21.80
CA HIS A 2 5.37 18.03 -21.03
C HIS A 2 5.82 16.61 -21.40
N CYS A 3 6.94 16.48 -22.10
CA CYS A 3 7.45 15.19 -22.54
C CYS A 3 8.34 14.59 -21.45
N LEU A 4 7.88 13.48 -20.85
CA LEU A 4 8.65 12.65 -19.92
C LEU A 4 9.81 11.99 -20.67
N ILE A 5 10.98 11.97 -20.04
CA ILE A 5 12.16 11.26 -20.52
C ILE A 5 12.63 10.25 -19.49
N ASP A 6 13.26 9.17 -19.94
CA ASP A 6 13.98 8.23 -19.06
C ASP A 6 15.39 8.72 -18.72
N ASP A 7 16.14 7.95 -17.94
CA ASP A 7 17.49 8.30 -17.49
C ASP A 7 18.51 8.42 -18.64
N GLU A 8 18.20 7.86 -19.81
CA GLU A 8 19.03 7.99 -21.03
C GLU A 8 18.63 9.22 -21.87
N GLY A 9 17.59 9.94 -21.46
CA GLY A 9 17.05 11.08 -22.18
C GLY A 9 16.09 10.73 -23.32
N HIS A 10 15.68 9.46 -23.43
CA HIS A 10 14.71 9.02 -24.42
C HIS A 10 13.28 9.33 -23.99
N TYR A 11 12.42 9.68 -24.94
CA TYR A 11 11.02 9.96 -24.65
C TYR A 11 10.25 8.72 -24.22
N ILE A 12 9.56 8.82 -23.09
CA ILE A 12 8.66 7.77 -22.61
C ILE A 12 7.36 7.81 -23.42
N LYS A 13 6.97 6.67 -23.98
CA LYS A 13 5.74 6.52 -24.75
C LYS A 13 4.53 6.62 -23.82
N VAL A 14 3.59 7.53 -24.10
CA VAL A 14 2.44 7.78 -23.22
C VAL A 14 1.61 6.51 -22.95
N HIS A 15 1.44 5.63 -23.93
CA HIS A 15 0.64 4.41 -23.78
C HIS A 15 1.28 3.35 -22.88
N THR A 16 2.58 3.47 -22.54
CA THR A 16 3.24 2.56 -21.60
C THR A 16 3.11 3.03 -20.16
N ILE A 17 2.63 4.26 -19.91
CA ILE A 17 2.47 4.79 -18.56
C ILE A 17 1.21 4.17 -17.92
N ILE A 18 1.40 3.44 -16.82
CA ILE A 18 0.32 2.78 -16.09
C ILE A 18 -0.06 3.50 -14.79
N ALA A 19 0.85 4.33 -14.26
CA ALA A 19 0.61 5.23 -13.13
C ALA A 19 1.55 6.45 -13.19
N SER A 20 1.09 7.57 -12.63
CA SER A 20 1.89 8.78 -12.45
C SER A 20 1.49 9.43 -11.13
N GLY A 21 2.49 9.79 -10.32
CA GLY A 21 2.35 10.60 -9.12
C GLY A 21 2.93 11.99 -9.31
N GLU A 22 3.26 12.66 -8.20
CA GLU A 22 3.88 13.99 -8.23
C GLU A 22 5.35 13.95 -8.64
N ALA A 23 6.09 12.94 -8.15
CA ALA A 23 7.53 12.82 -8.34
C ALA A 23 7.95 11.57 -9.13
N THR A 24 7.03 10.62 -9.32
CA THR A 24 7.34 9.29 -9.88
C THR A 24 6.36 8.91 -10.97
N VAL A 25 6.83 8.12 -11.93
CA VAL A 25 6.04 7.53 -13.00
C VAL A 25 6.28 6.03 -13.02
N VAL A 26 5.25 5.26 -13.33
CA VAL A 26 5.34 3.81 -13.52
C VAL A 26 5.04 3.50 -14.97
N VAL A 27 5.99 2.85 -15.64
CA VAL A 27 5.85 2.40 -17.02
C VAL A 27 5.82 0.87 -17.07
N GLN A 28 4.99 0.34 -17.95
CA GLN A 28 4.99 -1.09 -18.26
C GLN A 28 5.91 -1.38 -19.43
N ARG A 29 6.79 -2.36 -19.28
CA ARG A 29 7.58 -2.97 -20.35
C ARG A 29 7.40 -4.49 -20.21
N ASP A 30 6.68 -5.10 -21.15
CA ASP A 30 6.29 -6.50 -21.10
C ASP A 30 5.58 -6.86 -19.75
N ASP A 31 6.13 -7.81 -19.01
CA ASP A 31 5.63 -8.27 -17.70
C ASP A 31 6.28 -7.54 -16.51
N VAL A 32 6.97 -6.42 -16.76
CA VAL A 32 7.65 -5.60 -15.76
C VAL A 32 6.99 -4.22 -15.65
N ALA A 33 6.73 -3.80 -14.42
CA ALA A 33 6.37 -2.43 -14.06
C ALA A 33 7.61 -1.73 -13.49
N ILE A 34 8.08 -0.69 -14.17
CA ILE A 34 9.27 0.06 -13.80
C ILE A 34 8.83 1.40 -13.22
N LYS A 35 9.11 1.61 -11.93
CA LYS A 35 8.90 2.88 -11.24
C LYS A 35 10.18 3.69 -11.28
N MET A 36 10.08 4.95 -11.71
CA MET A 36 11.22 5.86 -11.87
C MET A 36 10.82 7.29 -11.55
N ALA A 37 11.81 8.15 -11.35
CA ALA A 37 11.61 9.58 -11.14
C ALA A 37 10.99 10.24 -12.37
N ILE A 38 10.08 11.20 -12.16
CA ILE A 38 9.60 12.08 -13.22
C ILE A 38 10.72 13.02 -13.62
N VAL A 39 11.13 12.94 -14.88
CA VAL A 39 12.07 13.87 -15.49
C VAL A 39 11.40 14.50 -16.70
N TYR A 40 11.22 15.82 -16.66
CA TYR A 40 10.86 16.59 -17.85
C TYR A 40 12.03 17.42 -18.33
N LYS A 41 12.13 17.63 -19.64
CA LYS A 41 13.21 18.39 -20.29
C LYS A 41 13.48 19.80 -19.71
N HIS A 42 12.50 20.39 -19.05
CA HIS A 42 12.57 21.74 -18.48
C HIS A 42 12.74 21.76 -16.95
N TYR A 43 12.86 20.59 -16.30
CA TYR A 43 13.13 20.52 -14.87
C TYR A 43 14.56 20.97 -14.56
N THR A 44 14.72 21.65 -13.41
CA THR A 44 16.04 21.92 -12.85
C THR A 44 16.70 20.62 -12.40
N LEU A 45 18.03 20.59 -12.35
CA LEU A 45 18.77 19.45 -11.83
C LEU A 45 18.36 19.13 -10.38
N GLU A 46 18.11 20.17 -9.58
CA GLU A 46 17.62 20.05 -8.20
C GLU A 46 16.27 19.31 -8.14
N ARG A 47 15.28 19.70 -8.95
CA ARG A 47 13.96 19.02 -8.96
C ARG A 47 14.07 17.57 -9.42
N VAL A 48 14.96 17.29 -10.38
CA VAL A 48 15.23 15.91 -10.83
C VAL A 48 15.84 15.09 -9.70
N GLU A 49 16.80 15.67 -8.98
CA GLU A 49 17.46 15.01 -7.86
C GLU A 49 16.50 14.75 -6.68
N ASP A 50 15.63 15.71 -6.34
CA ASP A 50 14.58 15.52 -5.34
C ASP A 50 13.65 14.34 -5.69
N ASN A 51 13.27 14.22 -6.97
CA ASN A 51 12.43 13.11 -7.44
C ASN A 51 13.17 11.77 -7.39
N ARG A 52 14.46 11.74 -7.72
CA ARG A 52 15.31 10.54 -7.63
C ARG A 52 15.53 10.12 -6.18
N GLU A 53 15.74 11.07 -5.29
CA GLU A 53 15.88 10.80 -3.86
C GLU A 53 14.62 10.13 -3.28
N LYS A 54 13.41 10.50 -3.75
CA LYS A 54 12.18 9.79 -3.40
C LYS A 54 12.20 8.31 -3.83
N ILE A 55 12.76 7.99 -5.00
CA ILE A 55 12.95 6.58 -5.43
C ILE A 55 13.97 5.86 -4.55
N ARG A 56 15.12 6.49 -4.26
CA ARG A 56 16.18 5.86 -3.43
C ARG A 56 15.71 5.58 -2.01
N ARG A 57 14.87 6.44 -1.42
CA ARG A 57 14.24 6.20 -0.12
C ARG A 57 13.32 4.98 -0.16
N GLU A 58 12.50 4.84 -1.19
CA GLU A 58 11.65 3.66 -1.37
C GLU A 58 12.47 2.38 -1.61
N GLN A 59 13.58 2.47 -2.36
CA GLN A 59 14.52 1.36 -2.55
C GLN A 59 15.08 0.83 -1.22
N GLU A 60 15.30 1.69 -0.23
CA GLU A 60 15.75 1.25 1.10
C GLU A 60 14.71 0.37 1.81
N VAL A 61 13.43 0.69 1.63
CA VAL A 61 12.34 -0.17 2.11
C VAL A 61 12.39 -1.53 1.41
N TRP A 62 12.59 -1.56 0.09
CA TRP A 62 12.73 -2.81 -0.66
C TRP A 62 13.90 -3.67 -0.18
N ARG A 63 15.07 -3.05 0.06
CA ARG A 63 16.24 -3.75 0.61
C ARG A 63 15.98 -4.31 2.01
N ARG A 64 15.19 -3.61 2.84
CA ARG A 64 14.78 -4.11 4.15
C ARG A 64 13.89 -5.34 4.04
N ILE A 65 12.96 -5.37 3.09
CA ILE A 65 11.91 -6.41 3.08
C ILE A 65 12.22 -7.62 2.22
N GLN A 66 12.98 -7.44 1.14
CA GLN A 66 13.26 -8.46 0.14
C GLN A 66 14.78 -8.57 -0.09
N LEU A 67 15.46 -9.25 0.85
CA LEU A 67 16.92 -9.47 0.83
C LEU A 67 17.42 -10.27 -0.38
N ASN A 68 16.53 -11.07 -0.98
CA ASN A 68 16.81 -11.82 -2.20
C ASN A 68 15.65 -11.59 -3.19
N PHE A 69 15.95 -11.01 -4.36
CA PHE A 69 14.93 -10.74 -5.36
C PHE A 69 14.30 -11.99 -5.98
N ASP A 70 14.93 -13.17 -5.86
CA ASP A 70 14.34 -14.43 -6.32
C ASP A 70 13.23 -14.97 -5.39
N THR A 71 13.13 -14.45 -4.16
CA THR A 71 12.16 -14.92 -3.16
C THR A 71 11.14 -13.82 -2.83
N PRO A 72 9.94 -13.86 -3.43
CA PRO A 72 8.89 -12.88 -3.16
C PRO A 72 8.45 -12.90 -1.69
N VAL A 73 8.07 -11.74 -1.16
CA VAL A 73 7.41 -11.63 0.14
C VAL A 73 5.91 -11.79 -0.03
N GLU A 74 5.30 -12.74 0.68
CA GLU A 74 3.87 -13.01 0.57
C GLU A 74 3.02 -11.76 0.90
N GLY A 75 2.06 -11.47 0.01
CA GLY A 75 1.13 -10.34 0.18
C GLY A 75 1.67 -8.97 -0.21
N ILE A 76 2.90 -8.89 -0.72
CA ILE A 76 3.53 -7.66 -1.24
C ILE A 76 3.87 -7.87 -2.72
N VAL A 77 3.80 -6.82 -3.54
CA VAL A 77 4.21 -6.88 -4.95
C VAL A 77 5.67 -7.35 -5.04
N HIS A 78 5.96 -8.21 -6.00
CA HIS A 78 7.28 -8.80 -6.16
C HIS A 78 8.24 -7.78 -6.81
N CYS A 79 9.23 -7.32 -6.06
CA CYS A 79 10.35 -6.55 -6.61
C CYS A 79 11.31 -7.48 -7.35
N LEU A 80 11.63 -7.16 -8.60
CA LEU A 80 12.47 -7.97 -9.48
C LEU A 80 13.93 -7.49 -9.42
N ASP A 81 14.14 -6.18 -9.42
CA ASP A 81 15.46 -5.56 -9.34
C ASP A 81 15.37 -4.07 -8.97
N LEU A 82 16.49 -3.48 -8.59
CA LEU A 82 16.65 -2.04 -8.28
C LEU A 82 17.78 -1.41 -9.12
N PRO A 83 17.70 -1.40 -10.47
CA PRO A 83 18.77 -0.85 -11.30
C PRO A 83 18.78 0.68 -11.27
N GLY A 84 19.91 1.28 -10.90
CA GLY A 84 20.05 2.73 -10.81
C GLY A 84 19.01 3.36 -9.87
N ASP A 85 18.37 4.44 -10.32
CA ASP A 85 17.29 5.14 -9.61
C ASP A 85 15.90 4.67 -10.07
N THR A 86 15.75 3.34 -10.23
CA THR A 86 14.48 2.72 -10.61
C THR A 86 14.14 1.53 -9.71
N ILE A 87 12.87 1.14 -9.72
CA ILE A 87 12.37 -0.05 -9.02
C ILE A 87 11.63 -0.87 -10.07
N GLU A 88 12.12 -2.07 -10.36
CA GLU A 88 11.45 -3.01 -11.24
C GLU A 88 10.59 -3.97 -10.41
N MET A 89 9.31 -4.05 -10.73
CA MET A 89 8.35 -4.91 -10.06
C MET A 89 7.62 -5.79 -11.08
N ARG A 90 7.13 -6.95 -10.64
CA ARG A 90 6.21 -7.74 -11.45
C ARG A 90 4.99 -6.90 -11.83
N TYR A 91 4.65 -6.89 -13.11
CA TYR A 91 3.44 -6.25 -13.59
C TYR A 91 2.18 -6.96 -13.08
N MET A 92 1.26 -6.18 -12.52
CA MET A 92 0.02 -6.67 -11.93
C MET A 92 -1.16 -6.39 -12.89
N SER A 93 -1.45 -7.37 -13.75
CA SER A 93 -2.38 -7.20 -14.88
C SER A 93 -3.84 -6.94 -14.49
N GLY A 94 -4.23 -7.22 -13.25
CA GLY A 94 -5.57 -6.93 -12.73
C GLY A 94 -5.77 -5.45 -12.35
N GLY A 95 -4.72 -4.63 -12.40
CA GLY A 95 -4.77 -3.21 -12.04
C GLY A 95 -4.95 -2.99 -10.55
N THR A 96 -5.45 -1.81 -10.17
CA THR A 96 -5.67 -1.46 -8.75
C THR A 96 -7.00 -1.99 -8.24
N LEU A 97 -7.07 -2.35 -6.95
CA LEU A 97 -8.31 -2.73 -6.28
C LEU A 97 -9.36 -1.62 -6.35
N SER A 98 -8.94 -0.36 -6.24
CA SER A 98 -9.84 0.79 -6.39
C SER A 98 -10.51 0.85 -7.77
N LYS A 99 -9.79 0.54 -8.86
CA LYS A 99 -10.37 0.45 -10.20
C LYS A 99 -11.28 -0.77 -10.31
N TRP A 100 -10.86 -1.92 -9.76
CA TRP A 100 -11.65 -3.14 -9.77
C TRP A 100 -13.02 -2.96 -9.09
N LEU A 101 -13.03 -2.34 -7.89
CA LEU A 101 -14.24 -2.11 -7.10
C LEU A 101 -15.20 -1.07 -7.73
N LYS A 102 -14.69 -0.15 -8.55
CA LYS A 102 -15.52 0.82 -9.29
C LYS A 102 -16.33 0.19 -10.43
N HIS A 103 -15.79 -0.84 -11.08
CA HIS A 103 -16.32 -1.35 -12.35
C HIS A 103 -17.08 -2.68 -12.23
N ARG A 104 -17.22 -3.26 -11.03
CA ARG A 104 -17.78 -4.61 -10.84
C ARG A 104 -18.84 -4.69 -9.74
N VAL A 105 -19.61 -5.76 -9.80
CA VAL A 105 -20.47 -6.25 -8.71
C VAL A 105 -19.61 -6.57 -7.49
N ARG A 106 -20.17 -6.42 -6.29
CA ARG A 106 -19.46 -6.74 -5.04
C ARG A 106 -18.84 -8.14 -5.09
N PRO A 107 -17.59 -8.31 -4.61
CA PRO A 107 -16.95 -9.62 -4.57
C PRO A 107 -17.76 -10.60 -3.70
N SER A 108 -17.70 -11.90 -3.99
CA SER A 108 -18.33 -12.92 -3.13
C SER A 108 -17.67 -12.94 -1.76
N ILE A 109 -18.34 -13.48 -0.74
CA ILE A 109 -17.80 -13.55 0.62
C ILE A 109 -16.47 -14.35 0.65
N GLU A 110 -16.35 -15.39 -0.16
CA GLU A 110 -15.15 -16.20 -0.30
C GLU A 110 -13.98 -15.39 -0.85
N LEU A 111 -14.23 -14.57 -1.88
CA LEU A 111 -13.22 -13.68 -2.44
C LEU A 111 -12.84 -12.58 -1.45
N GLN A 112 -13.82 -12.02 -0.72
CA GLN A 112 -13.56 -11.05 0.36
C GLN A 112 -12.67 -11.65 1.45
N LYS A 113 -12.97 -12.87 1.93
CA LYS A 113 -12.15 -13.57 2.94
C LYS A 113 -10.72 -13.81 2.44
N ARG A 114 -10.58 -14.22 1.17
CA ARG A 114 -9.26 -14.41 0.54
C ARG A 114 -8.47 -13.11 0.51
N TRP A 115 -9.07 -12.01 0.06
CA TRP A 115 -8.41 -10.72 0.00
C TRP A 115 -8.07 -10.17 1.37
N PHE A 116 -8.96 -10.28 2.36
CA PHE A 116 -8.67 -9.89 3.73
C PHE A 116 -7.44 -10.61 4.27
N ARG A 117 -7.33 -11.92 4.01
CA ARG A 117 -6.18 -12.71 4.43
C ARG A 117 -4.91 -12.27 3.73
N GLN A 118 -4.92 -12.14 2.40
CA GLN A 118 -3.74 -11.73 1.62
C GLN A 118 -3.21 -10.36 2.08
N LEU A 119 -4.09 -9.39 2.30
CA LEU A 119 -3.71 -8.06 2.77
C LEU A 119 -3.21 -8.09 4.22
N ALA A 120 -3.84 -8.86 5.09
CA ALA A 120 -3.36 -9.04 6.46
C ALA A 120 -1.98 -9.72 6.50
N ILE A 121 -1.73 -10.72 5.65
CA ILE A 121 -0.41 -11.37 5.53
C ILE A 121 0.64 -10.36 5.03
N GLY A 122 0.32 -9.60 3.98
CA GLY A 122 1.24 -8.59 3.44
C GLY A 122 1.62 -7.55 4.49
N LEU A 123 0.63 -7.00 5.20
CA LEU A 123 0.89 -6.01 6.24
C LEU A 123 1.64 -6.59 7.44
N HIS A 124 1.32 -7.82 7.83
CA HIS A 124 2.05 -8.52 8.89
C HIS A 124 3.53 -8.69 8.53
N ASN A 125 3.82 -9.06 7.28
CA ASN A 125 5.19 -9.21 6.79
C ASN A 125 5.97 -7.88 6.85
N LEU A 126 5.35 -6.75 6.49
CA LEU A 126 5.96 -5.43 6.64
C LEU A 126 6.29 -5.11 8.10
N HIS A 127 5.30 -5.26 8.99
CA HIS A 127 5.47 -4.94 10.42
C HIS A 127 6.53 -5.81 11.10
N GLN A 128 6.62 -7.10 10.73
CA GLN A 128 7.68 -8.00 11.23
C GLN A 128 9.09 -7.57 10.78
N ARG A 129 9.20 -6.91 9.63
CA ARG A 129 10.46 -6.37 9.09
C ARG A 129 10.73 -4.93 9.52
N ARG A 130 9.97 -4.45 10.51
CA ARG A 130 10.09 -3.10 11.07
C ARG A 130 9.81 -2.01 10.03
N VAL A 131 8.84 -2.25 9.16
CA VAL A 131 8.37 -1.26 8.18
C VAL A 131 6.94 -0.85 8.52
N ILE A 132 6.70 0.45 8.62
CA ILE A 132 5.36 1.07 8.65
C ILE A 132 5.05 1.47 7.21
N HIS A 133 3.87 1.12 6.70
CA HIS A 133 3.54 1.41 5.30
C HIS A 133 3.15 2.86 5.07
N GLY A 134 2.29 3.42 5.94
CA GLY A 134 1.85 4.82 5.90
C GLY A 134 0.71 5.14 4.90
N ASP A 135 0.49 4.33 3.86
CA ASP A 135 -0.49 4.64 2.80
C ASP A 135 -1.25 3.40 2.30
N ILE A 136 -1.84 2.64 3.23
CA ILE A 136 -2.64 1.44 2.92
C ILE A 136 -4.02 1.84 2.39
N LEU A 137 -4.14 2.06 1.09
CA LEU A 137 -5.40 2.39 0.44
C LEU A 137 -5.64 1.52 -0.79
N SER A 138 -6.89 1.37 -1.22
CA SER A 138 -7.25 0.48 -2.34
C SER A 138 -6.61 0.86 -3.68
N ARG A 139 -6.09 2.09 -3.82
CA ARG A 139 -5.28 2.50 -4.98
C ARG A 139 -3.87 1.89 -4.98
N ASN A 140 -3.35 1.55 -3.80
CA ASN A 140 -2.03 0.96 -3.59
C ASN A 140 -2.12 -0.56 -3.37
N ILE A 141 -3.27 -1.16 -3.65
CA ILE A 141 -3.47 -2.61 -3.67
C ILE A 141 -3.66 -3.03 -5.11
N LEU A 142 -2.84 -3.96 -5.57
CA LEU A 142 -2.84 -4.43 -6.96
C LEU A 142 -3.39 -5.85 -7.08
N LEU A 143 -3.93 -6.19 -8.24
CA LEU A 143 -4.44 -7.53 -8.56
C LEU A 143 -3.59 -8.21 -9.63
N ASP A 144 -3.32 -9.50 -9.44
CA ASP A 144 -2.74 -10.34 -10.49
C ASP A 144 -3.83 -10.88 -11.44
N GLY A 145 -3.42 -11.61 -12.48
CA GLY A 145 -4.34 -12.27 -13.41
C GLY A 145 -5.26 -13.32 -12.78
N SER A 146 -4.95 -13.79 -11.57
CA SER A 146 -5.73 -14.76 -10.79
C SER A 146 -6.64 -14.09 -9.75
N SER A 147 -6.75 -12.76 -9.77
CA SER A 147 -7.50 -11.97 -8.78
C SER A 147 -7.00 -12.13 -7.35
N ASN A 148 -5.71 -12.40 -7.15
CA ASN A 148 -5.07 -12.25 -5.85
C ASN A 148 -4.69 -10.78 -5.63
N VAL A 149 -4.79 -10.31 -4.39
CA VAL A 149 -4.39 -8.94 -4.02
C VAL A 149 -3.01 -8.94 -3.38
N VAL A 150 -2.23 -7.90 -3.69
CA VAL A 150 -0.94 -7.61 -3.05
C VAL A 150 -0.88 -6.13 -2.67
N ILE A 151 -0.18 -5.82 -1.58
CA ILE A 151 0.17 -4.46 -1.20
C ILE A 151 1.30 -3.98 -2.11
N ALA A 152 1.20 -2.75 -2.59
CA ALA A 152 2.18 -2.10 -3.45
C ALA A 152 2.39 -0.65 -3.00
N ASP A 153 3.36 0.01 -3.65
CA ASP A 153 3.72 1.42 -3.41
C ASP A 153 4.24 1.71 -2.00
N LEU A 154 5.55 1.55 -1.83
CA LEU A 154 6.23 1.75 -0.54
C LEU A 154 6.81 3.17 -0.42
N GLY A 155 6.38 4.10 -1.28
CA GLY A 155 6.94 5.46 -1.34
C GLY A 155 6.67 6.31 -0.10
N ALA A 156 5.65 5.96 0.69
CA ALA A 156 5.33 6.60 1.97
C ALA A 156 5.78 5.77 3.19
N SER A 157 6.51 4.67 2.96
CA SER A 157 6.87 3.74 4.03
C SER A 157 8.11 4.20 4.79
N SER A 158 8.12 3.88 6.09
CA SER A 158 9.21 4.21 7.00
C SER A 158 9.88 2.94 7.52
N VAL A 159 11.22 2.93 7.48
CA VAL A 159 12.04 1.84 8.01
C VAL A 159 12.44 2.15 9.44
N MET A 160 11.94 1.35 10.39
CA MET A 160 12.24 1.50 11.81
C MET A 160 13.51 0.71 12.19
N PRO A 161 14.22 1.12 13.27
CA PRO A 161 15.30 0.34 13.85
C PRO A 161 14.87 -1.09 14.22
N ILE A 162 15.80 -2.06 14.14
CA ILE A 162 15.50 -3.50 14.29
C ILE A 162 14.94 -3.83 15.68
N ASP A 163 15.49 -3.19 16.71
CA ASP A 163 15.17 -3.33 18.13
C ASP A 163 13.91 -2.56 18.56
N THR A 164 13.26 -1.86 17.64
CA THR A 164 12.07 -1.07 17.92
C THR A 164 10.88 -1.96 18.32
N VAL A 165 10.22 -1.59 19.42
CA VAL A 165 8.91 -2.11 19.79
C VAL A 165 7.84 -1.42 18.96
N MET A 166 7.46 -2.05 17.85
CA MET A 166 6.57 -1.44 16.83
C MET A 166 5.22 -0.95 17.35
N ALA A 167 4.72 -1.49 18.46
CA ALA A 167 3.45 -1.09 19.05
C ALA A 167 3.48 0.29 19.73
N ASP A 168 4.68 0.72 20.15
CA ASP A 168 4.89 1.91 20.98
C ASP A 168 5.62 3.03 20.22
N VAL A 169 5.83 2.86 18.91
CA VAL A 169 6.60 3.77 18.07
C VAL A 169 5.72 4.43 17.01
N VAL A 170 6.11 5.65 16.64
CA VAL A 170 5.64 6.35 15.45
C VAL A 170 6.84 6.77 14.60
N ASP A 171 6.64 6.95 13.29
CA ASP A 171 7.62 7.59 12.42
C ASP A 171 7.52 9.12 12.46
N ASP A 172 8.34 9.81 11.65
CA ASP A 172 8.38 11.26 11.56
C ASP A 172 7.05 11.89 11.09
N TYR A 173 6.20 11.10 10.44
CA TYR A 173 4.88 11.50 9.97
C TYR A 173 3.78 11.08 10.95
N ASN A 174 4.12 10.67 12.17
CA ASN A 174 3.21 10.14 13.18
C ASN A 174 2.44 8.89 12.73
N CYS A 175 2.95 8.16 11.73
CA CYS A 175 2.42 6.86 11.32
C CYS A 175 2.90 5.78 12.28
N SER A 176 2.08 4.76 12.49
CA SER A 176 2.39 3.60 13.32
C SER A 176 1.73 2.35 12.74
N ILE A 177 1.99 1.20 13.33
CA ILE A 177 1.24 -0.02 13.00
C ILE A 177 -0.28 0.17 13.17
N TRP A 178 -0.70 1.08 14.03
CA TRP A 178 -2.11 1.38 14.29
C TRP A 178 -2.74 2.20 13.18
N THR A 179 -2.01 3.16 12.59
CA THR A 179 -2.50 3.92 11.44
C THR A 179 -2.63 3.01 10.22
N ASP A 180 -1.68 2.10 10.00
CA ASP A 180 -1.77 1.08 8.95
C ASP A 180 -2.99 0.16 9.14
N LEU A 181 -3.22 -0.31 10.37
CA LEU A 181 -4.39 -1.14 10.71
C LEU A 181 -5.71 -0.39 10.46
N CYS A 182 -5.78 0.89 10.81
CA CYS A 182 -6.93 1.74 10.56
C CYS A 182 -7.21 1.86 9.05
N GLN A 183 -6.18 2.18 8.27
CA GLN A 183 -6.23 2.28 6.82
C GLN A 183 -6.63 0.94 6.16
N LEU A 184 -6.08 -0.19 6.63
CA LEU A 184 -6.51 -1.53 6.22
C LEU A 184 -8.00 -1.78 6.51
N GLY A 185 -8.51 -1.28 7.65
CA GLY A 185 -9.93 -1.29 7.97
C GLY A 185 -10.79 -0.50 6.97
N LEU A 186 -10.28 0.61 6.44
CA LEU A 186 -10.96 1.37 5.37
C LEU A 186 -11.02 0.56 4.08
N VAL A 187 -9.94 -0.13 3.70
CA VAL A 187 -9.92 -1.03 2.54
C VAL A 187 -10.91 -2.17 2.73
N PHE A 188 -10.92 -2.80 3.90
CA PHE A 188 -11.86 -3.86 4.24
C PHE A 188 -13.31 -3.40 4.13
N TYR A 189 -13.61 -2.20 4.63
CA TYR A 189 -14.93 -1.57 4.44
C TYR A 189 -15.26 -1.38 2.96
N GLU A 190 -14.33 -0.89 2.15
CA GLU A 190 -14.54 -0.68 0.71
C GLU A 190 -14.84 -2.01 0.00
N ILE A 191 -14.10 -3.07 0.31
CA ILE A 191 -14.30 -4.41 -0.24
C ILE A 191 -15.70 -4.95 0.08
N VAL A 192 -16.17 -4.85 1.34
CA VAL A 192 -17.46 -5.43 1.75
C VAL A 192 -18.67 -4.60 1.33
N THR A 193 -18.51 -3.27 1.23
CA THR A 193 -19.63 -2.36 0.93
C THR A 193 -19.67 -1.88 -0.52
N GLY A 194 -18.53 -1.92 -1.22
CA GLY A 194 -18.33 -1.25 -2.51
C GLY A 194 -18.28 0.28 -2.39
N LYS A 195 -18.09 0.85 -1.20
CA LYS A 195 -18.11 2.29 -0.94
C LYS A 195 -16.80 2.77 -0.33
N GLN A 196 -16.26 3.85 -0.87
CA GLN A 196 -15.16 4.58 -0.24
C GLN A 196 -15.69 5.48 0.88
N THR A 197 -14.94 5.61 1.97
CA THR A 197 -15.31 6.46 3.10
C THR A 197 -14.90 7.92 2.91
N GLY A 198 -13.88 8.19 2.09
CA GLY A 198 -13.26 9.52 1.97
C GLY A 198 -12.48 9.97 3.20
N ILE A 199 -12.23 9.07 4.17
CA ILE A 199 -11.48 9.38 5.38
C ILE A 199 -9.99 9.45 5.05
N SER A 200 -9.37 10.59 5.37
CA SER A 200 -7.91 10.78 5.38
C SER A 200 -7.41 10.80 6.82
N LEU A 201 -6.23 10.22 7.06
CA LEU A 201 -5.53 10.32 8.34
C LEU A 201 -4.71 11.63 8.41
N TYR A 202 -4.37 12.20 7.26
CA TYR A 202 -3.57 13.42 7.16
C TYR A 202 -4.49 14.65 7.11
N HIS A 203 -4.23 15.62 7.98
CA HIS A 203 -4.95 16.89 8.07
C HIS A 203 -4.01 18.03 7.66
N GLY A 204 -4.41 18.86 6.68
CA GLY A 204 -3.62 20.01 6.25
C GLY A 204 -3.54 20.14 4.74
N SER A 205 -3.40 21.38 4.26
CA SER A 205 -3.35 21.78 2.86
C SER A 205 -2.03 21.39 2.20
N GLY A 206 -1.88 20.14 1.78
CA GLY A 206 -0.94 19.73 0.72
C GLY A 206 0.54 20.07 0.92
N SER A 207 1.02 20.27 2.15
CA SER A 207 2.46 20.36 2.44
C SER A 207 3.01 19.00 2.83
N ASP A 208 4.27 18.74 2.49
CA ASP A 208 5.05 17.53 2.83
C ASP A 208 5.24 17.31 4.36
N GLU A 209 4.63 18.16 5.21
CA GLU A 209 4.75 18.15 6.68
C GLU A 209 3.48 17.66 7.39
N SER A 210 2.47 17.16 6.66
CA SER A 210 1.24 16.67 7.30
C SER A 210 1.50 15.39 8.10
N VAL A 211 1.21 15.42 9.40
CA VAL A 211 1.28 14.26 10.28
C VAL A 211 -0.04 13.48 10.30
N ALA A 212 0.04 12.16 10.42
CA ALA A 212 -1.10 11.28 10.55
C ALA A 212 -1.80 11.47 11.91
N VAL A 213 -3.13 11.49 11.90
CA VAL A 213 -3.96 11.55 13.10
C VAL A 213 -4.95 10.39 13.04
N PHE A 214 -4.96 9.56 14.08
CA PHE A 214 -5.93 8.47 14.19
C PHE A 214 -7.34 9.07 14.32
N PRO A 215 -8.28 8.79 13.38
CA PRO A 215 -9.58 9.45 13.41
C PRO A 215 -10.42 9.04 14.63
N PRO A 216 -11.20 9.96 15.24
CA PRO A 216 -12.14 9.60 16.28
C PRO A 216 -13.26 8.70 15.73
N ARG A 217 -13.87 7.89 16.61
CA ARG A 217 -14.81 6.82 16.21
C ARG A 217 -16.01 7.34 15.40
N ASP A 218 -16.50 8.53 15.70
CA ASP A 218 -17.64 9.19 15.06
C ASP A 218 -17.42 9.52 13.57
N ARG A 219 -16.15 9.58 13.13
CA ARG A 219 -15.78 9.75 11.72
C ARG A 219 -16.02 8.51 10.88
N PHE A 220 -16.04 7.32 11.49
CA PHE A 220 -16.21 6.06 10.75
C PHE A 220 -17.69 5.67 10.59
N PRO A 221 -18.09 5.14 9.43
CA PRO A 221 -19.46 4.71 9.21
C PRO A 221 -19.86 3.57 10.15
N THR A 222 -21.15 3.45 10.43
CA THR A 222 -21.71 2.29 11.14
C THR A 222 -21.87 1.13 10.17
N LEU A 223 -21.38 -0.05 10.55
CA LEU A 223 -21.55 -1.27 9.77
C LEU A 223 -22.85 -1.97 10.17
N GLY A 224 -23.63 -2.37 9.16
CA GLY A 224 -24.85 -3.15 9.38
C GLY A 224 -24.54 -4.51 10.02
N THR A 225 -25.48 -5.01 10.83
CA THR A 225 -25.34 -6.29 11.57
C THR A 225 -25.14 -7.51 10.68
N ARG A 226 -25.49 -7.43 9.39
CA ARG A 226 -25.32 -8.51 8.40
C ARG A 226 -23.94 -8.55 7.74
N ILE A 227 -23.05 -7.59 8.01
CA ILE A 227 -21.69 -7.60 7.48
C ILE A 227 -20.87 -8.63 8.25
N TRP A 228 -20.46 -9.71 7.58
CA TRP A 228 -19.77 -10.86 8.18
C TRP A 228 -18.43 -10.50 8.86
N ALA A 229 -17.76 -9.46 8.37
CA ALA A 229 -16.46 -8.97 8.86
C ALA A 229 -16.59 -7.74 9.79
N ARG A 230 -17.79 -7.43 10.28
CA ARG A 230 -18.05 -6.22 11.07
C ARG A 230 -17.08 -6.07 12.24
N ASP A 231 -16.89 -7.14 13.00
CA ASP A 231 -16.04 -7.14 14.19
C ASP A 231 -14.56 -6.95 13.86
N ILE A 232 -14.09 -7.39 12.68
CA ILE A 232 -12.73 -7.16 12.21
C ILE A 232 -12.55 -5.67 11.89
N ILE A 233 -13.43 -5.12 11.05
CA ILE A 233 -13.35 -3.73 10.60
C ILE A 233 -13.50 -2.75 11.78
N GLU A 234 -14.47 -2.98 12.67
CA GLU A 234 -14.67 -2.12 13.85
C GLU A 234 -13.50 -2.21 14.85
N THR A 235 -12.73 -3.30 14.86
CA THR A 235 -11.52 -3.41 15.69
C THR A 235 -10.36 -2.63 15.07
N CYS A 236 -10.20 -2.65 13.73
CA CYS A 236 -9.23 -1.80 13.04
C CYS A 236 -9.44 -0.30 13.30
N TRP A 237 -10.68 0.13 13.51
CA TRP A 237 -11.04 1.54 13.78
C TRP A 237 -11.00 1.92 15.27
N LYS A 238 -10.33 1.12 16.09
CA LYS A 238 -9.97 1.44 17.47
C LYS A 238 -8.45 1.49 17.55
N GLN A 239 -7.89 2.62 17.98
CA GLN A 239 -6.45 2.72 18.20
C GLN A 239 -6.03 1.68 19.25
N GLY A 240 -5.02 0.87 18.92
CA GLY A 240 -4.61 -0.24 19.77
C GLY A 240 -5.63 -1.40 19.84
N GLY A 241 -6.65 -1.43 18.98
CA GLY A 241 -7.80 -2.35 19.09
C GLY A 241 -7.44 -3.85 19.06
N TYR A 242 -6.30 -4.19 18.44
CA TYR A 242 -5.77 -5.55 18.42
C TYR A 242 -4.72 -5.83 19.51
N GLY A 243 -4.37 -4.84 20.35
CA GLY A 243 -3.34 -4.98 21.39
C GLY A 243 -2.00 -5.46 20.84
N ALA A 244 -1.12 -5.97 21.71
CA ALA A 244 0.25 -6.31 21.34
C ALA A 244 0.40 -7.28 20.14
N VAL A 245 -0.63 -8.03 19.76
CA VAL A 245 -0.60 -8.94 18.61
C VAL A 245 -0.76 -8.24 17.25
N GLY A 246 -1.28 -7.01 17.22
CA GLY A 246 -1.44 -6.22 15.99
C GLY A 246 -2.18 -6.97 14.88
N VAL A 247 -1.58 -7.03 13.68
CA VAL A 247 -2.15 -7.69 12.49
C VAL A 247 -2.41 -9.19 12.71
N ALA A 248 -1.67 -9.87 13.59
CA ALA A 248 -1.91 -11.29 13.88
C ALA A 248 -3.31 -11.53 14.48
N GLY A 249 -3.87 -10.54 15.18
CA GLY A 249 -5.25 -10.60 15.67
C GLY A 249 -6.30 -10.58 14.56
N ILE A 250 -6.01 -9.97 13.40
CA ILE A 250 -6.87 -10.04 12.21
C ILE A 250 -6.86 -11.47 11.65
N LEU A 251 -5.68 -12.07 11.51
CA LEU A 251 -5.52 -13.42 10.97
C LEU A 251 -6.26 -14.46 11.82
N ALA A 252 -6.14 -14.39 13.14
CA ALA A 252 -6.86 -15.27 14.06
C ALA A 252 -8.39 -15.18 13.89
N LYS A 253 -8.93 -13.96 13.81
CA LYS A 253 -10.36 -13.74 13.54
C LYS A 253 -10.82 -14.25 12.17
N LEU A 254 -9.94 -14.20 11.16
CA LEU A 254 -10.25 -14.75 9.84
C LEU A 254 -10.27 -16.28 9.86
N ASP A 255 -9.37 -16.92 10.60
CA ASP A 255 -9.33 -18.38 10.76
C ASP A 255 -10.59 -18.91 11.45
N GLU A 256 -11.06 -18.25 12.51
CA GLU A 256 -12.33 -18.58 13.19
C GLU A 256 -13.54 -18.56 12.23
N LYS A 257 -13.50 -17.67 11.22
CA LYS A 257 -14.57 -17.48 10.25
C LYS A 257 -14.49 -18.42 9.03
N GLN A 258 -13.46 -19.25 8.92
CA GLN A 258 -13.36 -20.26 7.84
C GLN A 258 -14.16 -21.54 8.16
N GLY A 259 -14.58 -21.75 9.41
CA GLY A 259 -15.18 -23.01 9.85
C GLY A 259 -14.13 -24.13 9.95
N PRO A 260 -14.43 -25.25 10.62
CA PRO A 260 -13.52 -26.40 10.62
C PRO A 260 -13.30 -26.89 9.18
N ARG A 261 -12.03 -27.15 8.83
CA ARG A 261 -11.62 -27.75 7.55
C ARG A 261 -12.18 -29.15 7.38
#